data_AF-A7VNA0-F1
#
_entry.id   AF-A7VNA0-F1
#
_cell.length_a   1.000
_cell.length_b   1.000
_cell.length_c   1.000
_cell.angle_alpha   90.00
_cell.angle_beta   90.00
_cell.angle_gamma   90.00
#
_symmetry.space_group_name_H-M   'P 1'
#
loop_
_entity.id
_entity.type
_entity.pdbx_description
1 polymer ?
#
loop_
_entity_poly.entity_id
_entity_poly.type
_entity_poly.pdbx_seq_one_letter_code
_entity_poly.pdbx_strand_id
1 'polypeptide(L)'
;MLRLPEKTPLPQTVSRLLEDKNSKRLIQVPGEKPGEMHAFLCQSLTSLDGSTLLLSLDRERTPLGRGLVRSLWFDRPAAVWLSQDGKTWKTEAWAYRCHIVGPAFTAMRSLAREKNPENEIACAWQLAAEGWTKTEEILPVPEKIPGGPLELHLDHPWLHEGNGSVLR
;
A
#
# COMPACT_ATOMS: atom_id res chain seq x y z
N MET A 1 -17.62 14.14 6.15
CA MET A 1 -17.90 13.17 7.25
C MET A 1 -17.05 11.95 6.96
N LEU A 2 -16.26 11.44 7.90
CA LEU A 2 -15.36 10.31 7.63
C LEU A 2 -16.21 9.05 7.43
N ARG A 3 -16.26 8.52 6.19
CA ARG A 3 -17.03 7.33 5.87
C ARG A 3 -16.29 6.12 6.43
N LEU A 4 -16.81 5.51 7.50
CA LEU A 4 -16.26 4.24 7.97
C LEU A 4 -16.70 3.16 6.99
N PRO A 5 -15.77 2.48 6.32
CA PRO A 5 -16.14 1.53 5.30
C PRO A 5 -16.78 0.29 5.90
N GLU A 6 -17.78 -0.24 5.22
CA GLU A 6 -18.32 -1.56 5.51
C GLU A 6 -17.27 -2.63 5.17
N LYS A 7 -17.03 -3.55 6.10
CA LYS A 7 -16.13 -4.67 5.88
C LYS A 7 -16.88 -5.79 5.16
N THR A 8 -16.81 -5.79 3.85
CA THR A 8 -17.30 -6.90 3.02
C THR A 8 -16.16 -7.88 2.73
N PRO A 9 -16.40 -9.20 2.80
CA PRO A 9 -15.41 -10.19 2.38
C PRO A 9 -14.99 -9.96 0.92
N LEU A 10 -13.68 -10.08 0.66
CA LEU A 10 -13.13 -9.99 -0.69
C LEU A 10 -13.64 -11.17 -1.53
N PRO A 11 -13.95 -10.95 -2.82
CA PRO A 11 -14.23 -12.06 -3.73
C PRO A 11 -13.07 -13.05 -3.76
N GLN A 12 -13.35 -14.35 -3.80
CA GLN A 12 -12.30 -15.38 -3.79
C GLN A 12 -11.25 -15.19 -4.89
N THR A 13 -11.67 -14.72 -6.07
CA THR A 13 -10.74 -14.41 -7.17
C THR A 13 -9.76 -13.30 -6.79
N VAL A 14 -10.22 -12.27 -6.10
CA VAL A 14 -9.39 -11.15 -5.63
C VAL A 14 -8.40 -11.63 -4.58
N SER A 15 -8.85 -12.43 -3.61
CA SER A 15 -7.97 -13.01 -2.59
C SER A 15 -6.84 -13.82 -3.23
N ARG A 16 -7.15 -14.66 -4.22
CA ARG A 16 -6.13 -15.42 -4.98
C ARG A 16 -5.14 -14.52 -5.70
N LEU A 17 -5.61 -13.43 -6.33
CA LEU A 17 -4.73 -12.45 -6.98
C LEU A 17 -3.82 -11.70 -5.99
N LEU A 18 -4.25 -11.53 -4.74
CA LEU A 18 -3.44 -10.93 -3.67
C LEU A 18 -2.43 -11.92 -3.07
N GLU A 19 -2.65 -13.23 -3.20
CA GLU A 19 -1.71 -14.27 -2.79
C GLU A 19 -0.68 -14.58 -3.88
N ASP A 20 -1.05 -14.44 -5.15
CA ASP A 20 -0.18 -14.78 -6.28
C ASP A 20 0.95 -13.76 -6.49
N LYS A 21 2.20 -14.24 -6.45
CA LYS A 21 3.42 -13.43 -6.64
C LYS A 21 3.55 -12.85 -8.05
N ASN A 22 2.86 -13.41 -9.03
CA ASN A 22 2.88 -12.95 -10.43
C ASN A 22 1.77 -11.94 -10.74
N SER A 23 0.82 -11.74 -9.81
CA SER A 23 -0.21 -10.71 -9.95
C SER A 23 0.41 -9.32 -9.87
N LYS A 24 0.16 -8.51 -10.90
CA LYS A 24 0.52 -7.10 -10.92
C LYS A 24 -0.48 -6.30 -10.10
N ARG A 25 0.03 -5.57 -9.12
CA ARG A 25 -0.77 -4.80 -8.15
C ARG A 25 -0.43 -3.33 -8.28
N LEU A 26 -1.41 -2.52 -8.67
CA LEU A 26 -1.27 -1.07 -8.77
C LEU A 26 -2.26 -0.38 -7.84
N ILE A 27 -1.88 0.81 -7.39
CA ILE A 27 -2.81 1.75 -6.78
C ILE A 27 -2.70 3.09 -7.49
N GLN A 28 -3.84 3.67 -7.83
CA GLN A 28 -3.94 5.07 -8.22
C GLN A 28 -4.42 5.87 -7.02
N VAL A 29 -3.69 6.91 -6.66
CA VAL A 29 -4.02 7.78 -5.54
C VAL A 29 -4.26 9.22 -5.99
N PRO A 30 -5.10 9.98 -5.26
CA PRO A 30 -5.35 11.38 -5.58
C PRO A 30 -4.09 12.27 -5.57
N GLY A 31 -3.95 13.08 -6.61
CA GLY A 31 -2.97 14.16 -6.73
C GLY A 31 -3.40 15.45 -6.03
N GLU A 32 -2.64 16.51 -6.25
CA GLU A 32 -2.89 17.82 -5.64
C GLU A 32 -4.13 18.48 -6.23
N LYS A 33 -4.30 18.38 -7.55
CA LYS A 33 -5.42 18.99 -8.24
C LYS A 33 -6.64 18.06 -8.23
N PRO A 34 -7.87 18.61 -8.24
CA PRO A 34 -9.07 17.82 -8.50
C PRO A 34 -8.95 17.05 -9.82
N GLY A 35 -9.32 15.76 -9.81
CA GLY A 35 -9.21 14.87 -10.97
C GLY A 35 -7.81 14.32 -11.27
N GLU A 36 -6.76 14.86 -10.65
CA GLU A 36 -5.40 14.32 -10.79
C GLU A 36 -5.27 13.00 -10.03
N MET A 37 -4.70 11.98 -10.68
CA MET A 37 -4.47 10.64 -10.14
C MET A 37 -3.08 10.16 -10.52
N HIS A 38 -2.34 9.63 -9.55
CA HIS A 38 -0.99 9.08 -9.74
C HIS A 38 -0.98 7.59 -9.49
N ALA A 39 -0.39 6.81 -10.40
CA ALA A 39 -0.36 5.36 -10.31
C ALA A 39 0.97 4.86 -9.76
N PHE A 40 0.95 3.87 -8.86
CA PHE A 40 2.16 3.27 -8.30
C PHE A 40 2.05 1.76 -8.26
N LEU A 41 3.18 1.08 -8.47
CA LEU A 41 3.29 -0.36 -8.24
C LEU A 41 3.33 -0.65 -6.73
N CYS A 42 2.49 -1.57 -6.28
CA CYS A 42 2.32 -1.89 -4.85
C CYS A 42 2.39 -3.39 -4.61
N GLN A 43 3.60 -3.95 -4.71
CA GLN A 43 3.84 -5.38 -4.49
C GLN A 43 3.64 -5.83 -3.02
N SER A 44 3.53 -4.89 -2.08
CA SER A 44 3.15 -5.18 -0.69
C SER A 44 1.64 -5.30 -0.50
N LEU A 45 0.81 -4.90 -1.49
CA LEU A 45 -0.64 -4.91 -1.36
C LEU A 45 -1.16 -6.33 -1.11
N THR A 46 -1.88 -6.54 -0.01
CA THR A 46 -2.40 -7.85 0.41
C THR A 46 -3.70 -7.68 1.21
N SER A 47 -4.26 -8.79 1.70
CA SER A 47 -5.31 -8.80 2.72
C SER A 47 -4.97 -9.83 3.79
N LEU A 48 -4.97 -9.42 5.05
CA LEU A 48 -4.70 -10.32 6.18
C LEU A 48 -5.98 -10.90 6.79
N ASP A 49 -7.10 -10.18 6.67
CA ASP A 49 -8.39 -10.55 7.27
C ASP A 49 -9.43 -10.96 6.21
N GLY A 50 -9.04 -11.01 4.93
CA GLY A 50 -9.91 -11.36 3.82
C GLY A 50 -11.02 -10.33 3.54
N SER A 51 -10.98 -9.14 4.15
CA SER A 51 -12.01 -8.10 3.97
C SER A 51 -11.42 -6.72 3.68
N THR A 52 -10.23 -6.43 4.19
CA THR A 52 -9.56 -5.14 4.03
C THR A 52 -8.25 -5.30 3.29
N LEU A 53 -7.87 -4.27 2.55
CA LEU A 53 -6.58 -4.22 1.88
C LEU A 53 -5.54 -3.60 2.80
N LEU A 54 -4.32 -4.11 2.75
CA LEU A 54 -3.16 -3.57 3.44
C LEU A 54 -2.03 -3.37 2.44
N LEU A 55 -1.35 -2.23 2.51
CA LEU A 55 -0.10 -2.00 1.78
C LEU A 55 0.91 -1.34 2.72
N SER A 56 2.17 -1.77 2.64
CA SER A 56 3.26 -1.16 3.40
C SER A 56 4.03 -0.16 2.56
N LEU A 57 4.51 0.90 3.21
CA LEU A 57 5.46 1.86 2.65
C LEU A 57 6.77 1.75 3.42
N ASP A 58 7.89 1.72 2.71
CA ASP A 58 9.25 1.84 3.27
C ASP A 58 9.50 3.24 3.85
N ARG A 59 8.86 4.25 3.26
CA ARG A 59 8.92 5.66 3.67
C ARG A 59 7.53 6.30 3.64
N GLU A 60 7.18 7.02 4.70
CA GLU A 60 5.90 7.72 4.81
C GLU A 60 5.81 8.89 3.82
N ARG A 61 6.90 9.65 3.68
CA ARG A 61 6.92 10.92 2.91
C ARG A 61 7.09 10.74 1.40
N THR A 62 6.31 9.84 0.81
CA THR A 62 6.32 9.54 -0.63
C THR A 62 5.12 10.19 -1.36
N PRO A 63 5.17 10.32 -2.70
CA PRO A 63 3.98 10.69 -3.48
C PRO A 63 2.79 9.77 -3.24
N LEU A 64 3.03 8.47 -3.11
CA LEU A 64 2.02 7.47 -2.75
C LEU A 64 1.44 7.75 -1.35
N GLY A 65 2.29 7.93 -0.34
CA GLY A 65 1.86 8.28 1.02
C GLY A 65 1.03 9.56 1.07
N ARG A 66 1.46 10.62 0.37
CA ARG A 66 0.69 11.88 0.27
C ARG A 66 -0.67 11.66 -0.41
N GLY A 67 -0.74 10.83 -1.44
CA GLY A 67 -2.01 10.48 -2.08
C GLY A 67 -2.95 9.70 -1.16
N LEU A 68 -2.44 8.78 -0.34
CA LEU A 68 -3.23 8.06 0.66
C LEU A 68 -3.76 8.98 1.77
N VAL A 69 -2.95 9.94 2.23
CA VAL A 69 -3.41 11.00 3.15
C VAL A 69 -4.52 11.82 2.51
N ARG A 70 -4.38 12.19 1.22
CA ARG A 70 -5.45 12.91 0.51
C ARG A 70 -6.72 12.09 0.41
N SER A 71 -6.58 10.77 0.21
CA SER A 71 -7.73 9.87 0.21
C SER A 71 -8.46 9.87 1.55
N LEU A 72 -7.71 9.77 2.65
CA LEU A 72 -8.24 9.77 4.01
C LEU A 72 -8.89 11.11 4.41
N TRP A 73 -8.22 12.24 4.17
CA TRP A 73 -8.62 13.54 4.72
C TRP A 73 -9.60 14.32 3.84
N PHE A 74 -9.54 14.14 2.53
CA PHE A 74 -10.36 14.91 1.58
C PHE A 74 -11.45 14.08 0.90
N ASP A 75 -11.70 12.87 1.40
CA ASP A 75 -12.75 12.00 0.90
C ASP A 75 -12.61 11.76 -0.62
N ARG A 76 -11.39 11.44 -1.08
CA ARG A 76 -11.09 11.13 -2.48
C ARG A 76 -10.69 9.66 -2.60
N PRO A 77 -11.42 8.80 -3.34
CA PRO A 77 -11.07 7.39 -3.41
C PRO A 77 -9.73 7.19 -4.15
N ALA A 78 -8.99 6.19 -3.71
CA ALA A 78 -7.96 5.56 -4.53
C ALA A 78 -8.62 4.54 -5.47
N ALA A 79 -7.92 4.11 -6.52
CA ALA A 79 -8.32 2.96 -7.33
C ALA A 79 -7.26 1.87 -7.23
N VAL A 80 -7.66 0.66 -6.88
CA VAL A 80 -6.77 -0.50 -6.80
C VAL A 80 -6.98 -1.37 -8.02
N TRP A 81 -5.88 -1.82 -8.60
CA TRP A 81 -5.87 -2.67 -9.78
C TRP A 81 -5.09 -3.94 -9.51
N LEU A 82 -5.70 -5.08 -9.84
CA LEU A 82 -5.07 -6.39 -9.82
C LEU A 82 -5.13 -6.96 -11.23
N SER A 83 -4.00 -7.41 -11.76
CA SER A 83 -3.95 -7.97 -13.11
C SER A 83 -3.06 -9.20 -13.18
N GLN A 84 -3.58 -10.23 -13.83
CA GLN A 84 -2.88 -11.47 -14.08
C GLN A 84 -3.41 -12.10 -15.38
N ASP A 85 -2.52 -12.63 -16.21
CA ASP A 85 -2.86 -13.36 -17.45
C ASP A 85 -3.85 -12.63 -18.36
N GLY A 86 -3.67 -11.31 -18.50
CA GLY A 86 -4.53 -10.45 -19.32
C GLY A 86 -5.92 -10.16 -18.73
N LYS A 87 -6.24 -10.67 -17.53
CA LYS A 87 -7.47 -10.33 -16.80
C LYS A 87 -7.17 -9.25 -15.79
N THR A 88 -7.97 -8.19 -15.80
CA THR A 88 -7.81 -7.05 -14.89
C THR A 88 -9.06 -6.88 -14.03
N TRP A 89 -8.82 -6.63 -12.74
CA TRP A 89 -9.82 -6.33 -11.73
C TRP A 89 -9.51 -4.96 -11.14
N LYS A 90 -10.56 -4.18 -10.87
CA LYS A 90 -10.47 -2.83 -10.35
C LYS A 90 -11.47 -2.66 -9.21
N THR A 91 -11.13 -1.82 -8.24
CA THR A 91 -12.06 -1.32 -7.23
C THR A 91 -11.70 0.12 -6.89
N GLU A 92 -12.69 0.91 -6.52
CA GLU A 92 -12.44 2.08 -5.68
C GLU A 92 -12.11 1.62 -4.26
N ALA A 93 -11.17 2.31 -3.62
CA ALA A 93 -10.70 1.98 -2.30
C ALA A 93 -10.48 3.24 -1.46
N TRP A 94 -10.93 3.18 -0.21
CA TRP A 94 -10.83 4.28 0.75
C TRP A 94 -9.73 3.99 1.75
N ALA A 95 -8.71 4.85 1.80
CA ALA A 95 -7.75 4.82 2.89
C ALA A 95 -8.43 5.29 4.18
N TYR A 96 -8.38 4.48 5.24
CA TYR A 96 -9.05 4.83 6.50
C TYR A 96 -8.18 4.66 7.76
N ARG A 97 -7.03 3.97 7.68
CA ARG A 97 -6.04 3.89 8.78
C ARG A 97 -4.61 3.82 8.24
N CYS A 98 -3.71 4.51 8.93
CA CYS A 98 -2.26 4.35 8.79
C CYS A 98 -1.73 3.77 10.11
N HIS A 99 -1.12 2.58 10.04
CA HIS A 99 -0.56 1.87 11.19
C HIS A 99 0.96 2.04 11.21
N ILE A 100 1.49 2.55 12.32
CA ILE A 100 2.94 2.64 12.58
C ILE A 100 3.40 1.63 13.64
N VAL A 101 2.45 1.02 14.35
CA VAL A 101 2.63 -0.01 15.39
C VAL A 101 1.40 -0.91 15.44
N GLY A 102 1.49 -2.02 16.19
CA GLY A 102 0.37 -2.93 16.43
C GLY A 102 0.26 -4.07 15.40
N PRO A 103 -0.75 -4.96 15.53
CA PRO A 103 -0.75 -6.25 14.84
C PRO A 103 -0.68 -6.17 13.30
N ALA A 104 -1.42 -5.25 12.69
CA ALA A 104 -1.40 -5.07 11.23
C ALA A 104 -0.02 -4.59 10.75
N PHE A 105 0.57 -3.62 11.45
CA PHE A 105 1.92 -3.14 11.17
C PHE A 105 2.96 -4.28 11.35
N THR A 106 2.92 -4.99 12.47
CA THR A 106 3.83 -6.11 12.76
C THR A 106 3.76 -7.18 11.68
N ALA A 107 2.55 -7.59 11.27
CA ALA A 107 2.37 -8.57 10.20
C ALA A 107 2.95 -8.09 8.86
N MET A 108 2.70 -6.82 8.49
CA MET A 108 3.25 -6.26 7.26
C MET A 108 4.77 -6.12 7.29
N ARG A 109 5.36 -5.78 8.46
CA ARG A 109 6.82 -5.75 8.66
C ARG A 109 7.41 -7.15 8.53
N SER A 110 6.77 -8.17 9.10
CA SER A 110 7.16 -9.57 8.93
C SER A 110 7.13 -10.01 7.46
N LEU A 111 6.06 -9.71 6.72
CA LEU A 111 5.97 -10.00 5.28
C LEU A 111 7.06 -9.29 4.46
N ALA A 112 7.43 -8.07 4.82
CA ALA A 112 8.54 -7.37 4.18
C ALA A 112 9.88 -8.08 4.46
N ARG A 113 10.09 -8.53 5.71
CA ARG A 113 11.30 -9.22 6.16
C ARG A 113 11.45 -10.65 5.64
N GLU A 114 10.35 -11.33 5.35
CA GLU A 114 10.37 -12.62 4.66
C GLU A 114 11.02 -12.54 3.27
N LYS A 115 10.91 -11.37 2.60
CA LYS A 115 11.54 -11.13 1.30
C LYS A 115 13.02 -10.76 1.43
N ASN A 116 13.35 -9.94 2.43
CA ASN A 116 14.72 -9.60 2.80
C ASN A 116 14.72 -9.20 4.29
N PRO A 117 15.47 -9.88 5.17
CA PRO A 117 15.53 -9.57 6.61
C PRO A 117 15.86 -8.11 6.96
N GLU A 118 16.55 -7.39 6.07
CA GLU A 118 16.91 -5.97 6.22
C GLU A 118 15.79 -5.00 5.80
N ASN A 119 14.71 -5.51 5.21
CA ASN A 119 13.60 -4.64 4.82
C ASN A 119 12.93 -4.03 6.06
N GLU A 120 12.69 -2.72 5.96
CA GLU A 120 11.88 -1.97 6.91
C GLU A 120 10.64 -1.39 6.24
N ILE A 121 9.64 -1.10 7.07
CA ILE A 121 8.45 -0.36 6.65
C ILE A 121 8.25 0.80 7.62
N ALA A 122 8.04 2.01 7.12
CA ALA A 122 7.68 3.16 7.93
C ALA A 122 6.24 3.04 8.45
N CYS A 123 5.32 2.53 7.61
CA CYS A 123 3.93 2.37 7.95
C CYS A 123 3.21 1.31 7.10
N ALA A 124 2.04 0.89 7.57
CA ALA A 124 1.10 0.05 6.84
C ALA A 124 -0.25 0.76 6.71
N TRP A 125 -0.70 1.00 5.48
CA TRP A 125 -1.98 1.61 5.18
C TRP A 125 -3.06 0.56 5.02
N GLN A 126 -4.20 0.78 5.67
CA GLN A 126 -5.40 -0.04 5.55
C GLN A 126 -6.43 0.69 4.70
N LEU A 127 -6.96 -0.04 3.72
CA LEU A 127 -7.95 0.45 2.77
C LEU A 127 -9.15 -0.50 2.74
N ALA A 128 -10.31 0.06 2.44
CA ALA A 128 -11.51 -0.71 2.20
C ALA A 128 -11.93 -0.55 0.75
N ALA A 129 -12.16 -1.68 0.10
CA ALA A 129 -12.68 -1.74 -1.26
C ALA A 129 -14.20 -1.61 -1.23
N GLU A 130 -14.78 -0.82 -2.13
CA GLU A 130 -16.25 -0.73 -2.24
C GLU A 130 -16.85 -1.88 -3.05
N GLY A 131 -16.14 -2.34 -4.10
CA GLY A 131 -16.67 -3.34 -5.01
C GLY A 131 -15.70 -3.62 -6.15
N TRP A 132 -15.45 -4.91 -6.36
CA TRP A 132 -14.51 -5.35 -7.38
C TRP A 132 -15.23 -5.64 -8.69
N THR A 133 -14.74 -5.03 -9.77
CA THR A 133 -15.23 -5.27 -11.12
C THR A 133 -14.10 -5.77 -12.00
N LYS A 134 -14.42 -6.77 -12.83
CA LYS A 134 -13.55 -7.13 -13.95
C LYS A 134 -13.65 -6.03 -15.00
N THR A 135 -12.52 -5.57 -15.52
CA THR A 135 -12.47 -4.48 -16.50
C THR A 135 -11.55 -4.81 -17.66
N GLU A 136 -11.84 -4.22 -18.82
CA GLU A 136 -11.01 -4.23 -20.02
C GLU A 136 -10.23 -2.91 -20.18
N GLU A 137 -10.35 -2.00 -19.19
CA GLU A 137 -9.55 -0.78 -19.14
C GLU A 137 -8.06 -1.08 -19.17
N ILE A 138 -7.31 -0.22 -19.88
CA ILE A 138 -5.86 -0.27 -19.93
C ILE A 138 -5.32 0.04 -18.53
N LEU A 139 -4.42 -0.81 -18.03
CA LEU A 139 -3.75 -0.56 -16.75
C LEU A 139 -3.01 0.77 -16.79
N PRO A 140 -3.11 1.59 -15.74
CA PRO A 140 -2.37 2.83 -15.67
C PRO A 140 -0.86 2.57 -15.66
N VAL A 141 -0.10 3.49 -16.25
CA VAL A 141 1.37 3.43 -16.26
C VAL A 141 1.87 3.83 -14.87
N PRO A 142 2.56 2.95 -14.12
CA PRO A 142 3.05 3.29 -12.79
C PRO A 142 4.19 4.30 -12.86
N GLU A 143 4.09 5.32 -12.03
CA GLU A 143 5.15 6.26 -11.73
C GLU A 143 6.19 5.64 -10.80
N LYS A 144 7.43 6.14 -10.89
CA LYS A 144 8.49 5.76 -9.96
C LYS A 144 8.35 6.58 -8.68
N ILE A 145 8.40 5.91 -7.53
CA ILE A 145 8.53 6.61 -6.24
C ILE A 145 9.97 7.12 -6.13
N PRO A 146 10.21 8.43 -6.01
CA PRO A 146 11.55 8.96 -5.87
C PRO A 146 12.26 8.40 -4.63
N GLY A 147 13.58 8.25 -4.73
CA GLY A 147 14.44 7.96 -3.57
C GLY A 147 14.39 9.07 -2.52
N GLY A 148 14.97 8.83 -1.35
CA GLY A 148 14.93 9.73 -0.22
C GLY A 148 15.62 9.10 1.00
N PRO A 149 15.69 9.81 2.13
CA PRO A 149 16.33 9.28 3.33
C PRO A 149 15.62 8.01 3.81
N LEU A 150 16.40 7.10 4.40
CA LEU A 150 15.86 5.90 5.04
C LEU A 150 15.04 6.30 6.28
N GLU A 151 13.90 5.65 6.46
CA GLU A 151 13.07 5.79 7.66
C GLU A 151 13.17 4.47 8.44
N LEU A 152 14.15 4.41 9.35
CA LEU A 152 14.41 3.23 10.18
C LEU A 152 13.65 3.32 11.50
N HIS A 153 13.17 2.17 11.99
CA HIS A 153 12.65 2.06 13.35
C HIS A 153 13.78 2.20 14.36
N LEU A 154 13.47 2.74 15.54
CA LEU A 154 14.46 2.95 16.60
C LEU A 154 15.09 1.65 17.12
N ASP A 155 14.44 0.51 16.89
CA ASP A 155 14.92 -0.83 17.24
C ASP A 155 15.83 -1.44 16.15
N HIS A 156 16.11 -0.72 15.07
CA HIS A 156 16.88 -1.26 13.95
C HIS A 156 18.36 -1.48 14.32
N PRO A 157 18.93 -2.67 14.06
CA PRO A 157 20.31 -2.99 14.43
C PRO A 157 21.35 -1.97 13.94
N TRP A 158 21.21 -1.47 12.70
CA TRP A 158 22.11 -0.44 12.15
C TRP A 158 22.20 0.84 12.97
N LEU A 159 21.18 1.19 13.77
CA LEU A 159 21.24 2.35 14.66
C LEU A 159 22.12 2.08 15.90
N HIS A 160 22.31 0.82 16.26
CA HIS A 160 23.00 0.38 17.49
C HIS A 160 24.37 -0.24 17.23
N GLU A 161 24.62 -0.69 16.00
CA GLU A 161 25.93 -1.21 15.56
C GLU A 161 26.99 -0.11 15.39
N GLY A 162 26.58 1.17 15.45
CA GLY A 162 27.40 2.35 15.23
C GLY A 162 27.85 3.10 16.49
N ASN A 163 28.53 2.43 17.43
CA ASN A 163 29.47 3.12 18.35
C ASN A 163 30.90 3.19 17.76
N GLY A 164 30.99 3.24 16.43
CA GLY A 164 32.21 3.44 15.67
C GLY A 164 31.87 3.95 14.27
N SER A 165 32.15 5.22 14.02
CA SER A 165 32.11 5.90 12.72
C SER A 165 30.77 5.93 11.96
N VAL A 166 30.00 6.99 12.20
CA VAL A 166 29.21 7.61 11.12
C VAL A 166 29.81 8.99 10.88
N LEU A 167 30.45 9.15 9.72
CA LEU A 167 30.92 10.43 9.20
C LEU A 167 29.73 11.39 9.10
N ARG A 168 29.94 12.59 9.67
CA ARG A 168 29.07 13.77 9.54
C ARG A 168 28.92 14.22 8.10
#